data_AF-A0A6N9DVN2-F1
#
_entry.id   AF-A0A6N9DVN2-F1
#
_cell.length_a   1.000
_cell.length_b   1.000
_cell.length_c   1.000
_cell.angle_alpha   90.00
_cell.angle_beta   90.00
_cell.angle_gamma   90.00
#
_symmetry.space_group_name_H-M   'P 1'
#
loop_
_entity.id
_entity.type
_entity.pdbx_description
1 polymer ?
#
loop_
_entity_poly.entity_id
_entity_poly.type
_entity_poly.pdbx_seq_one_letter_code
_entity_poly.pdbx_strand_id
1 'polypeptide(L)'
;MQPSATTLSLQEAFHARLLLAVLFAVLLMAPVRGHAQQGLPPQGNPHGDLSDPMLPPPGIIGVALHLTAERIGDPAGLFIRATHPLGPAVKAGVTHGQEILAVDGQSVKGMTYREVVSIIRGEIGTSVTLLVKTFSDVKEVKIMRASEAQLTEEEQRI
;
A
#
# COMPACT_ATOMS: atom_id res chain seq x y z
N MET A 1 -62.04 -32.99 24.09
CA MET A 1 -61.35 -31.75 23.67
C MET A 1 -60.14 -32.14 22.83
N GLN A 2 -60.23 -32.02 21.51
CA GLN A 2 -59.09 -32.08 20.59
C GLN A 2 -59.05 -30.74 19.83
N PRO A 3 -57.88 -30.12 19.60
CA PRO A 3 -57.79 -28.92 18.79
C PRO A 3 -57.71 -29.28 17.30
N SER A 4 -58.57 -28.66 16.49
CA SER A 4 -58.55 -28.74 15.03
C SER A 4 -57.39 -27.91 14.49
N ALA A 5 -56.41 -28.55 13.84
CA ALA A 5 -55.38 -27.85 13.08
C ALA A 5 -55.93 -27.44 11.71
N THR A 6 -55.93 -26.14 11.44
CA THR A 6 -56.29 -25.55 10.14
C THR A 6 -55.25 -25.95 9.08
N THR A 7 -55.56 -26.96 8.27
CA THR A 7 -54.74 -27.37 7.12
C THR A 7 -54.91 -26.38 5.97
N LEU A 8 -53.86 -25.60 5.67
CA LEU A 8 -53.81 -24.72 4.50
C LEU A 8 -53.76 -25.55 3.20
N SER A 9 -54.58 -25.15 2.22
CA SER A 9 -54.75 -25.84 0.94
C SER A 9 -53.46 -25.86 0.12
N LEU A 10 -53.20 -26.99 -0.56
CA LEU A 10 -52.03 -27.21 -1.43
C LEU A 10 -51.88 -26.13 -2.51
N GLN A 11 -52.99 -25.53 -2.93
CA GLN A 11 -53.02 -24.45 -3.93
C GLN A 11 -52.45 -23.14 -3.38
N GLU A 12 -52.67 -22.83 -2.10
CA GLU A 12 -52.12 -21.62 -1.48
C GLU A 12 -50.61 -21.74 -1.24
N ALA A 13 -50.13 -22.94 -0.88
CA ALA A 13 -48.70 -23.23 -0.76
C ALA A 13 -47.95 -23.10 -2.09
N PHE A 14 -48.60 -23.41 -3.22
CA PHE A 14 -48.00 -23.27 -4.55
C PHE A 14 -47.92 -21.81 -5.00
N HIS A 15 -48.97 -21.02 -4.79
CA HIS A 15 -48.96 -19.57 -5.08
C HIS A 15 -47.95 -18.83 -4.20
N ALA A 16 -47.86 -19.18 -2.91
CA ALA A 16 -46.86 -18.59 -2.01
C ALA A 16 -45.41 -18.89 -2.46
N ARG A 17 -45.14 -20.12 -2.93
CA ARG A 17 -43.82 -20.49 -3.47
C ARG A 17 -43.51 -19.80 -4.80
N LEU A 18 -44.49 -19.67 -5.69
CA LEU A 18 -44.33 -18.98 -6.97
C LEU A 18 -44.09 -17.47 -6.76
N LEU A 19 -44.84 -16.84 -5.85
CA LEU A 19 -44.66 -15.44 -5.49
C LEU A 19 -43.28 -15.18 -4.85
N LEU A 20 -42.82 -16.07 -3.96
CA LEU A 20 -41.49 -15.96 -3.37
C LEU A 20 -40.38 -16.12 -4.41
N ALA A 21 -40.54 -17.03 -5.36
CA ALA A 21 -39.58 -17.25 -6.45
C ALA A 21 -39.52 -16.06 -7.42
N VAL A 22 -40.67 -15.44 -7.75
CA VAL A 22 -40.71 -14.23 -8.58
C VAL A 22 -40.10 -13.03 -7.84
N LEU A 23 -40.37 -12.87 -6.55
CA LEU A 23 -39.77 -11.81 -5.73
C LEU A 23 -38.24 -11.94 -5.67
N PHE A 24 -37.73 -13.18 -5.55
CA PHE A 24 -36.30 -13.47 -5.54
C PHE A 24 -35.63 -13.24 -6.90
N ALA A 25 -36.31 -13.57 -8.00
CA ALA A 25 -35.82 -13.30 -9.35
C ALA A 25 -35.75 -11.80 -9.67
N VAL A 26 -36.72 -11.02 -9.19
CA VAL A 26 -36.72 -9.54 -9.34
C VAL A 26 -35.60 -8.90 -8.50
N LEU A 27 -35.29 -9.46 -7.31
CA LEU A 27 -34.19 -8.97 -6.47
C LEU A 27 -32.79 -9.22 -7.09
N LEU A 28 -32.61 -10.33 -7.81
CA LEU A 28 -31.34 -10.65 -8.50
C LEU A 28 -31.13 -9.85 -9.80
N MET A 29 -32.20 -9.32 -10.40
CA MET A 29 -32.14 -8.51 -11.62
C MET A 29 -32.10 -7.00 -11.35
N ALA A 30 -32.17 -6.58 -10.09
CA ALA A 30 -31.93 -5.18 -9.74
C ALA A 30 -30.48 -4.84 -10.12
N PRO A 31 -30.23 -3.81 -10.96
CA PRO A 31 -28.86 -3.37 -11.19
C PRO A 31 -28.32 -2.96 -9.83
N VAL A 32 -27.29 -3.68 -9.35
CA VAL A 32 -26.44 -3.16 -8.29
C VAL A 32 -25.96 -1.83 -8.86
N ARG A 33 -26.52 -0.73 -8.36
CA ARG A 33 -25.92 0.58 -8.54
C ARG A 33 -24.57 0.42 -7.89
N GLY A 34 -23.58 0.04 -8.69
CA GLY A 34 -22.20 0.22 -8.34
C GLY A 34 -22.16 1.67 -7.94
N HIS A 35 -21.97 1.93 -6.65
CA HIS A 35 -21.33 3.15 -6.27
C HIS A 35 -20.10 3.14 -7.17
N ALA A 36 -20.11 3.99 -8.20
CA ALA A 36 -18.90 4.33 -8.89
C ALA A 36 -17.98 4.66 -7.72
N GLN A 37 -17.04 3.75 -7.42
CA GLN A 37 -15.88 4.14 -6.68
C GLN A 37 -15.38 5.27 -7.55
N GLN A 38 -15.64 6.51 -7.13
CA GLN A 38 -14.81 7.61 -7.50
C GLN A 38 -13.44 7.04 -7.16
N GLY A 39 -12.72 6.61 -8.21
CA GLY A 39 -11.39 6.06 -8.04
C GLY A 39 -10.72 7.04 -7.12
N LEU A 40 -10.22 6.55 -5.97
CA LEU A 40 -9.43 7.39 -5.07
C LEU A 40 -8.57 8.26 -5.99
N PRO A 41 -8.64 9.60 -5.89
CA PRO A 41 -7.89 10.46 -6.79
C PRO A 41 -6.49 9.86 -6.89
N PRO A 42 -6.00 9.58 -8.11
CA PRO A 42 -4.85 8.70 -8.34
C PRO A 42 -3.80 9.10 -7.32
N GLN A 43 -3.50 8.25 -6.32
CA GLN A 43 -2.95 8.69 -5.03
C GLN A 43 -2.00 9.83 -5.26
N GLY A 44 -2.52 11.07 -5.15
CA GLY A 44 -1.74 12.24 -5.52
C GLY A 44 -0.55 12.24 -4.59
N ASN A 45 0.57 12.86 -4.99
CA ASN A 45 1.73 12.98 -4.12
C ASN A 45 1.22 13.26 -2.69
N PRO A 46 1.44 12.35 -1.71
CA PRO A 46 0.81 12.43 -0.39
C PRO A 46 1.22 13.68 0.39
N HIS A 47 2.13 14.47 -0.20
CA HIS A 47 2.63 15.74 0.27
C HIS A 47 1.93 16.98 -0.32
N GLY A 48 0.89 16.85 -1.14
CA GLY A 48 0.08 17.97 -1.62
C GLY A 48 0.54 18.58 -2.95
N ASP A 49 0.08 19.81 -3.23
CA ASP A 49 0.43 20.58 -4.44
C ASP A 49 1.93 20.90 -4.46
N LEU A 50 2.53 20.95 -5.67
CA LEU A 50 3.96 21.24 -5.89
C LEU A 50 4.39 22.62 -5.36
N SER A 51 3.42 23.48 -5.00
CA SER A 51 3.63 24.80 -4.40
C SER A 51 3.83 24.79 -2.88
N ASP A 52 3.64 23.65 -2.20
CA ASP A 52 3.81 23.54 -0.75
C ASP A 52 5.30 23.70 -0.35
N PRO A 53 5.67 24.70 0.48
CA PRO A 53 7.04 24.85 1.00
C PRO A 53 7.54 23.65 1.82
N MET A 54 6.62 22.80 2.30
CA MET A 54 6.91 21.56 3.03
C MET A 54 6.88 20.33 2.11
N LEU A 55 6.73 20.51 0.79
CA LEU A 55 6.83 19.44 -0.18
C LEU A 55 8.24 18.83 -0.08
N PRO A 56 8.37 17.54 0.22
CA PRO A 56 9.67 16.92 0.23
C PRO A 56 10.24 16.87 -1.19
N PRO A 57 11.56 16.74 -1.33
CA PRO A 57 12.18 16.66 -2.65
C PRO A 57 11.55 15.57 -3.52
N PRO A 58 11.35 15.83 -4.83
CA PRO A 58 10.55 14.97 -5.70
C PRO A 58 11.26 13.66 -6.07
N GLY A 59 12.59 13.57 -5.89
CA GLY A 59 13.37 12.38 -6.18
C GLY A 59 13.19 11.31 -5.11
N ILE A 60 12.74 10.14 -5.53
CA ILE A 60 12.53 8.95 -4.70
C ILE A 60 13.37 7.77 -5.19
N ILE A 61 13.59 6.78 -4.32
CA ILE A 61 14.34 5.57 -4.65
C ILE A 61 13.45 4.33 -4.86
N GLY A 62 12.13 4.46 -4.66
CA GLY A 62 11.17 3.37 -4.84
C GLY A 62 11.21 2.34 -3.70
N VAL A 63 11.25 2.81 -2.44
CA VAL A 63 11.13 1.94 -1.25
C VAL A 63 9.92 2.34 -0.40
N ALA A 64 9.27 1.35 0.19
CA ALA A 64 8.35 1.55 1.30
C ALA A 64 9.04 1.16 2.60
N LEU A 65 8.91 2.00 3.63
CA LEU A 65 9.58 1.81 4.91
C LEU A 65 8.57 1.51 6.02
N HIS A 66 9.01 0.83 7.07
CA HIS A 66 8.25 0.70 8.31
C HIS A 66 9.18 0.70 9.53
N LEU A 67 8.64 1.11 10.68
CA LEU A 67 9.31 0.98 11.97
C LEU A 67 8.83 -0.30 12.66
N THR A 68 9.75 -1.13 13.11
CA THR A 68 9.44 -2.34 13.89
C THR A 68 10.58 -2.70 14.82
N ALA A 69 10.31 -3.56 15.81
CA ALA A 69 11.32 -4.16 16.67
C ALA A 69 11.30 -5.67 16.49
N GLU A 70 12.46 -6.33 16.57
CA GLU A 70 12.56 -7.78 16.41
C GLU A 70 12.02 -8.51 17.67
N ARG A 71 12.29 -7.97 18.87
CA ARG A 71 11.84 -8.52 20.15
C ARG A 71 11.07 -7.49 20.98
N ILE A 72 10.27 -7.99 21.92
CA ILE A 72 9.56 -7.16 22.89
C ILE A 72 10.59 -6.45 23.78
N GLY A 73 10.54 -5.13 23.80
CA GLY A 73 11.47 -4.29 24.57
C GLY A 73 12.71 -3.84 23.79
N ASP A 74 12.97 -4.39 22.60
CA ASP A 74 14.03 -3.89 21.73
C ASP A 74 13.67 -2.49 21.20
N PRO A 75 14.66 -1.62 20.96
CA PRO A 75 14.44 -0.38 20.22
C PRO A 75 13.87 -0.67 18.83
N ALA A 76 12.92 0.15 18.38
CA ALA A 76 12.44 0.07 17.01
C ALA A 76 13.56 0.48 16.02
N GLY A 77 13.71 -0.30 14.95
CA GLY A 77 14.55 -0.01 13.79
C GLY A 77 13.70 0.36 12.57
N LEU A 78 14.37 0.91 11.54
CA LEU A 78 13.75 1.30 10.28
C LEU A 78 14.05 0.26 9.21
N PHE A 79 13.01 -0.38 8.69
CA PHE A 79 13.12 -1.51 7.79
C PHE A 79 12.46 -1.26 6.44
N ILE A 80 12.97 -1.95 5.44
CA ILE A 80 12.42 -1.94 4.08
C ILE A 80 11.26 -2.91 4.02
N ARG A 81 10.05 -2.34 3.89
CA ARG A 81 8.81 -3.09 3.74
C ARG A 81 8.65 -3.65 2.34
N ALA A 82 8.94 -2.84 1.34
CA ALA A 82 8.73 -3.22 -0.06
C ALA A 82 9.59 -2.32 -0.94
N THR A 83 9.74 -2.75 -2.17
CA THR A 83 10.50 -2.04 -3.20
C THR A 83 9.68 -2.03 -4.47
N HIS A 84 9.67 -0.88 -5.15
CA HIS A 84 8.94 -0.74 -6.41
C HIS A 84 9.48 -1.73 -7.45
N PRO A 85 8.63 -2.55 -8.10
CA PRO A 85 9.06 -3.40 -9.20
C PRO A 85 9.67 -2.50 -10.28
N LEU A 86 10.94 -2.72 -10.68
CA LEU A 86 11.70 -1.86 -11.61
C LEU A 86 12.23 -0.53 -11.06
N GLY A 87 12.00 -0.23 -9.79
CA GLY A 87 12.53 0.97 -9.14
C GLY A 87 14.05 0.95 -8.95
N PRO A 88 14.67 2.12 -8.73
CA PRO A 88 16.12 2.24 -8.51
C PRO A 88 16.63 1.37 -7.36
N ALA A 89 15.90 1.28 -6.25
CA ALA A 89 16.30 0.48 -5.10
C ALA A 89 16.42 -1.02 -5.44
N VAL A 90 15.44 -1.60 -6.15
CA VAL A 90 15.52 -3.02 -6.59
C VAL A 90 16.72 -3.24 -7.50
N LYS A 91 16.94 -2.33 -8.46
CA LYS A 91 18.08 -2.39 -9.40
C LYS A 91 19.42 -2.33 -8.67
N ALA A 92 19.48 -1.63 -7.54
CA ALA A 92 20.65 -1.55 -6.67
C ALA A 92 20.78 -2.74 -5.68
N GLY A 93 19.87 -3.72 -5.71
CA GLY A 93 19.90 -4.89 -4.85
C GLY A 93 19.37 -4.66 -3.43
N VAL A 94 18.57 -3.60 -3.24
CA VAL A 94 17.82 -3.36 -2.01
C VAL A 94 16.57 -4.24 -2.02
N THR A 95 16.28 -4.88 -0.89
CA THR A 95 15.18 -5.86 -0.79
C THR A 95 14.45 -5.76 0.54
N HIS A 96 13.26 -6.38 0.61
CA HIS A 96 12.48 -6.51 1.84
C HIS A 96 13.32 -7.03 3.02
N GLY A 97 13.06 -6.50 4.22
CA GLY A 97 13.59 -7.00 5.49
C GLY A 97 14.97 -6.47 5.85
N GLN A 98 15.59 -5.68 4.98
CA GLN A 98 16.82 -4.97 5.30
C GLN A 98 16.54 -3.82 6.26
N GLU A 99 17.43 -3.63 7.25
CA GLU A 99 17.38 -2.50 8.18
C GLU A 99 18.27 -1.37 7.64
N ILE A 100 17.78 -0.12 7.69
CA ILE A 100 18.55 1.06 7.30
C ILE A 100 19.29 1.58 8.54
N LEU A 101 20.62 1.62 8.47
CA LEU A 101 21.49 2.07 9.57
C LEU A 101 22.03 3.49 9.36
N ALA A 102 22.27 3.89 8.11
CA ALA A 102 22.76 5.21 7.74
C ALA A 102 22.32 5.61 6.32
N VAL A 103 22.29 6.92 6.08
CA VAL A 103 22.04 7.55 4.78
C VAL A 103 23.18 8.54 4.52
N ASP A 104 23.86 8.40 3.38
CA ASP A 104 25.02 9.20 2.99
C ASP A 104 26.10 9.29 4.10
N GLY A 105 26.34 8.16 4.78
CA GLY A 105 27.30 8.05 5.88
C GLY A 105 26.81 8.58 7.24
N GLN A 106 25.64 9.24 7.29
CA GLN A 106 25.05 9.73 8.52
C GLN A 106 24.13 8.66 9.14
N SER A 107 24.37 8.30 10.40
CA SER A 107 23.51 7.34 11.10
C SER A 107 22.08 7.87 11.25
N VAL A 108 21.10 7.00 11.05
CA VAL A 108 19.67 7.34 11.24
C VAL A 108 19.21 7.21 12.69
N LYS A 109 20.09 6.76 13.60
CA LYS A 109 19.73 6.56 15.00
C LYS A 109 19.38 7.90 15.67
N GLY A 110 18.21 7.96 16.30
CA GLY A 110 17.72 9.16 16.98
C GLY A 110 17.01 10.16 16.06
N MET A 111 16.98 9.91 14.75
CA MET A 111 16.17 10.67 13.82
C MET A 111 14.71 10.21 13.87
N THR A 112 13.80 11.13 13.62
CA THR A 112 12.40 10.84 13.33
C THR A 112 12.26 10.18 11.96
N TYR A 113 11.17 9.44 11.76
CA TYR A 113 10.85 8.86 10.44
C TYR A 113 10.87 9.90 9.32
N ARG A 114 10.33 11.10 9.58
CA ARG A 114 10.23 12.18 8.59
C ARG A 114 11.61 12.71 8.20
N GLU A 115 12.52 12.89 9.17
CA GLU A 115 13.89 13.33 8.89
C GLU A 115 14.62 12.32 8.00
N VAL A 116 14.50 11.02 8.31
CA VAL A 116 15.12 9.96 7.49
C VAL A 116 14.54 9.93 6.07
N VAL A 117 13.22 10.04 5.92
CA VAL A 117 12.59 10.14 4.59
C VAL A 117 13.07 11.37 3.82
N SER A 118 13.25 12.50 4.52
CA SER A 118 13.70 13.75 3.91
C SER A 118 15.11 13.65 3.33
N ILE A 119 16.04 12.96 4.02
CA ILE A 119 17.42 12.78 3.56
C ILE A 119 17.56 11.65 2.51
N ILE A 120 16.68 10.65 2.55
CA ILE A 120 16.60 9.62 1.49
C ILE A 120 16.09 10.25 0.18
N ARG A 121 15.06 11.10 0.27
CA ARG A 121 14.59 11.91 -0.84
C ARG A 121 15.65 12.94 -1.24
N GLY A 122 15.52 13.49 -2.44
CA GLY A 122 16.44 14.51 -2.94
C GLY A 122 16.11 14.93 -4.36
N GLU A 123 17.05 15.57 -5.02
CA GLU A 123 16.91 15.94 -6.42
C GLU A 123 16.88 14.70 -7.32
N ILE A 124 16.00 14.71 -8.34
CA ILE A 124 15.92 13.64 -9.33
C ILE A 124 17.26 13.56 -10.09
N GLY A 125 17.74 12.34 -10.35
CA GLY A 125 19.00 12.11 -11.05
C GLY A 125 20.26 12.20 -10.17
N THR A 126 20.13 12.58 -8.89
CA THR A 126 21.21 12.44 -7.91
C THR A 126 21.22 11.05 -7.28
N SER A 127 22.31 10.70 -6.59
CA SER A 127 22.41 9.44 -5.85
C SER A 127 22.28 9.65 -4.34
N VAL A 128 21.74 8.64 -3.66
CA VAL A 128 21.83 8.46 -2.21
C VAL A 128 22.55 7.15 -1.92
N THR A 129 23.29 7.09 -0.82
CA THR A 129 23.96 5.89 -0.37
C THR A 129 23.32 5.40 0.93
N LEU A 130 22.79 4.19 0.93
CA LEU A 130 22.21 3.57 2.12
C LEU A 130 23.18 2.55 2.72
N LEU A 131 23.43 2.64 4.02
CA LEU A 131 24.02 1.54 4.77
C LEU A 131 22.89 0.64 5.26
N VAL A 132 22.79 -0.56 4.69
CA VAL A 132 21.73 -1.51 5.02
C VAL A 132 22.28 -2.78 5.65
N LYS A 133 21.58 -3.29 6.64
CA LYS A 133 21.89 -4.56 7.31
C LYS A 133 20.96 -5.65 6.80
N THR A 134 21.56 -6.75 6.37
CA THR A 134 20.89 -8.01 6.04
C THR A 134 20.94 -8.95 7.25
N PHE A 135 20.49 -10.19 7.09
CA PHE A 135 20.60 -11.20 8.15
C PHE A 135 22.05 -11.55 8.50
N SER A 136 22.98 -11.44 7.54
CA SER A 136 24.37 -11.88 7.70
C SER A 136 25.37 -10.73 7.69
N ASP A 137 25.08 -9.66 6.96
CA ASP A 137 26.08 -8.65 6.59
C ASP A 137 25.54 -7.23 6.65
N VAL A 138 26.45 -6.27 6.68
CA VAL A 138 26.14 -4.85 6.46
C VAL A 138 26.74 -4.46 5.13
N LYS A 139 25.93 -3.87 4.25
CA LYS A 139 26.34 -3.45 2.91
C LYS A 139 25.96 -2.00 2.66
N GLU A 140 26.83 -1.33 1.93
CA GLU A 140 26.58 0.02 1.45
C GLU A 140 26.05 -0.06 0.01
N VAL A 141 24.93 0.63 -0.27
CA VAL A 141 24.23 0.55 -1.54
C VAL A 141 23.97 1.96 -2.06
N LYS A 142 24.59 2.28 -3.21
CA LYS A 142 24.37 3.54 -3.92
C LYS A 142 23.17 3.41 -4.87
N ILE A 143 22.22 4.33 -4.76
CA ILE A 143 20.92 4.28 -5.43
C ILE A 143 20.64 5.62 -6.11
N MET A 144 20.18 5.58 -7.35
CA MET A 144 19.78 6.78 -8.09
C MET A 144 18.36 7.19 -7.71
N ARG A 145 18.12 8.49 -7.51
CA ARG A 145 16.78 9.04 -7.30
C ARG A 145 16.08 9.22 -8.65
N ALA A 146 14.85 8.73 -8.75
CA ALA A 146 13.97 8.87 -9.91
C ALA A 146 12.75 9.73 -9.54
N SER A 147 12.04 10.26 -10.54
CA SER A 147 10.76 10.91 -10.30
C SER A 147 9.65 9.88 -10.04
N GLU A 148 8.60 10.29 -9.32
CA GLU A 148 7.43 9.43 -9.11
C GLU A 148 6.79 8.98 -10.43
N ALA A 149 6.66 9.89 -11.41
CA ALA A 149 6.12 9.57 -12.73
C ALA A 149 6.91 8.46 -13.46
N GLN A 150 8.24 8.47 -13.37
CA GLN A 150 9.08 7.44 -13.98
C GLN A 150 8.84 6.03 -13.40
N LEU A 151 8.42 5.94 -12.15
CA LEU A 151 8.11 4.65 -11.54
C LEU A 151 6.72 4.16 -11.93
N THR A 152 5.74 5.06 -12.03
CA THR A 152 4.35 4.72 -12.37
C THR A 152 4.16 4.34 -13.85
N GLU A 153 4.88 4.97 -14.78
CA GLU A 153 4.78 4.65 -16.22
C GLU A 153 5.36 3.27 -16.57
N GLU A 154 6.42 2.86 -15.89
CA GLU A 154 7.11 1.60 -16.18
C GLU A 154 6.28 0.37 -15.74
N GLU A 155 5.45 0.52 -14.70
CA GLU A 155 4.55 -0.54 -14.21
C GLU A 155 3.40 -0.83 -15.19
N GLN A 156 3.01 0.16 -16.02
CA GLN A 156 1.91 0.04 -17.00
C GLN A 156 2.35 -0.56 -18.35
N ARG A 157 3.66 -0.81 -18.53
CA ARG A 157 4.23 -1.35 -19.77
C ARG A 157 4.42 -2.87 -19.75
N ILE A 158 4.08 -3.54 -18.64
CA ILE A 158 4.11 -5.00 -18.46
C ILE A 158 2.69 -5.54 -18.48
#